data_AF-A0A846T0G1-F1
#
_entry.id   AF-A0A846T0G1-F1
#
_cell.length_a   1.000
_cell.length_b   1.000
_cell.length_c   1.000
_cell.angle_alpha   90.00
_cell.angle_beta   90.00
_cell.angle_gamma   90.00
#
_symmetry.space_group_name_H-M   'P 1'
#
loop_
_entity.id
_entity.type
_entity.pdbx_description
1 polymer ?
#
loop_
_entity_poly.entity_id
_entity_poly.type
_entity_poly.pdbx_seq_one_letter_code
_entity_poly.pdbx_strand_id
1 'polypeptide(L)'
;MLTPDGLRHVFSHVGSGAFADAATFLSRFFVSNPILFLKEQKTLAALGVRPTVLIDPDSPVTTPYDMMINQIVEQERGADRHGSCGIGFGETLERSLSPRYALTVRDLADSARLATRLDAIRRDYAPVRLARLGFDGAYAQHGDWFSSDAILERFMADADCFLAAIRVADLRTATQDRMALFEGAQGLLLDQDRGFFPHVTRSNTGLRNVLTLAAELSLERLDVSYVTRAYLTRHGAGPLPHELENPPYPGIHDATNVPNAYQGSLRFGWLDLNLLQRAIAADLSDARHFPQFTVSARLAITCLDQIGDEPVRFYHDGGCHEARMEPFIAAVAETVGIENLLLSFGAARDASEAVNRALTA
;
A
#
# COMPACT_ATOMS: atom_id res chain seq x y z
N MET A 1 3.98 2.34 -12.78
CA MET A 1 3.75 1.68 -14.08
C MET A 1 4.50 2.44 -15.16
N LEU A 2 5.12 1.70 -16.10
CA LEU A 2 5.68 2.21 -17.33
C LEU A 2 5.02 1.44 -18.49
N THR A 3 4.39 2.14 -19.41
CA THR A 3 3.79 1.52 -20.61
C THR A 3 4.85 1.29 -21.69
N PRO A 4 4.61 0.39 -22.67
CA PRO A 4 5.55 0.17 -23.78
C PRO A 4 5.86 1.43 -24.61
N ASP A 5 4.92 2.37 -24.68
CA ASP A 5 5.07 3.68 -25.33
C ASP A 5 5.76 4.75 -24.45
N GLY A 6 6.24 4.37 -23.26
CA GLY A 6 7.06 5.22 -22.39
C GLY A 6 6.28 6.07 -21.38
N LEU A 7 4.96 5.91 -21.28
CA LEU A 7 4.15 6.62 -20.29
C LEU A 7 4.44 6.09 -18.88
N ARG A 8 4.95 6.95 -18.00
CA ARG A 8 5.27 6.60 -16.60
C ARG A 8 4.35 7.30 -15.62
N HIS A 9 3.77 6.53 -14.70
CA HIS A 9 3.03 7.08 -13.57
C HIS A 9 3.19 6.19 -12.32
N VAL A 10 3.21 6.84 -11.14
CA VAL A 10 3.24 6.17 -9.83
C VAL A 10 1.86 6.34 -9.22
N PHE A 11 1.07 5.27 -9.30
CA PHE A 11 -0.30 5.23 -8.83
C PHE A 11 -0.36 5.28 -7.29
N SER A 12 -1.40 5.93 -6.76
CA SER A 12 -1.69 5.98 -5.32
C SER A 12 -3.11 5.57 -4.99
N HIS A 13 -4.10 6.42 -5.30
CA HIS A 13 -5.52 6.12 -5.18
C HIS A 13 -6.05 5.43 -6.42
N VAL A 14 -5.60 5.81 -7.62
CA VAL A 14 -6.09 5.20 -8.86
C VAL A 14 -5.38 3.87 -9.08
N GLY A 15 -6.12 2.82 -9.43
CA GLY A 15 -5.53 1.50 -9.71
C GLY A 15 -4.71 1.49 -10.99
N SER A 16 -3.68 0.66 -11.05
CA SER A 16 -2.76 0.59 -12.21
C SER A 16 -3.45 0.18 -13.52
N GLY A 17 -4.60 -0.48 -13.42
CA GLY A 17 -5.46 -0.81 -14.56
C GLY A 17 -6.02 0.41 -15.32
N ALA A 18 -5.91 1.63 -14.78
CA ALA A 18 -6.37 2.85 -15.46
C ALA A 18 -5.71 3.10 -16.82
N PHE A 19 -4.47 2.63 -17.03
CA PHE A 19 -3.81 2.70 -18.35
C PHE A 19 -4.33 1.66 -19.35
N ALA A 20 -5.20 0.76 -18.93
CA ALA A 20 -5.90 -0.20 -19.76
C ALA A 20 -7.43 0.01 -19.70
N ASP A 21 -7.87 1.24 -19.41
CA ASP A 21 -9.27 1.64 -19.28
C ASP A 21 -10.09 0.85 -18.25
N ALA A 22 -9.42 0.15 -17.32
CA ALA A 22 -10.10 -0.53 -16.23
C ALA A 22 -10.57 0.48 -15.17
N ALA A 23 -11.82 0.35 -14.75
CA ALA A 23 -12.35 1.15 -13.64
C ALA A 23 -11.66 0.76 -12.32
N THR A 24 -11.36 1.75 -11.49
CA THR A 24 -10.86 1.55 -10.13
C THR A 24 -12.03 1.50 -9.16
N PHE A 25 -12.05 0.53 -8.25
CA PHE A 25 -12.96 0.50 -7.11
C PHE A 25 -12.16 0.58 -5.80
N LEU A 26 -12.43 1.60 -4.97
CA LEU A 26 -11.83 1.75 -3.65
C LEU A 26 -12.79 1.19 -2.60
N SER A 27 -12.45 0.03 -2.05
CA SER A 27 -13.31 -0.69 -1.10
C SER A 27 -13.42 0.01 0.25
N ARG A 28 -14.32 -0.50 1.11
CA ARG A 28 -14.46 -0.09 2.52
C ARG A 28 -13.16 -0.17 3.34
N PHE A 29 -12.17 -0.96 2.90
CA PHE A 29 -10.88 -1.10 3.57
C PHE A 29 -9.83 -0.08 3.08
N PHE A 30 -10.12 0.65 2.02
CA PHE A 30 -9.27 1.71 1.51
C PHE A 30 -9.53 3.01 2.27
N VAL A 31 -8.47 3.76 2.60
CA VAL A 31 -8.59 5.08 3.23
C VAL A 31 -8.50 6.18 2.16
N SER A 32 -9.62 6.83 1.90
CA SER A 32 -9.74 7.90 0.92
C SER A 32 -9.09 9.20 1.42
N ASN A 33 -8.30 9.86 0.57
CA ASN A 33 -7.70 11.16 0.88
C ASN A 33 -8.04 12.12 -0.27
N PRO A 34 -9.05 13.00 -0.09
CA PRO A 34 -9.50 13.94 -1.13
C PRO A 34 -8.37 14.79 -1.72
N ILE A 35 -7.46 15.27 -0.87
CA ILE A 35 -6.35 16.15 -1.28
C ILE A 35 -5.39 15.42 -2.22
N LEU A 36 -4.97 14.20 -1.83
CA LEU A 36 -4.03 13.41 -2.63
C LEU A 36 -4.69 12.86 -3.91
N PHE A 37 -5.95 12.44 -3.82
CA PHE A 37 -6.72 12.00 -4.98
C PHE A 37 -6.80 13.10 -6.05
N LEU A 38 -7.17 14.33 -5.68
CA LEU A 38 -7.29 15.44 -6.64
C LEU A 38 -5.93 15.79 -7.28
N LYS A 39 -4.84 15.67 -6.52
CA LYS A 39 -3.47 15.82 -7.05
C LYS A 39 -3.13 14.74 -8.06
N GLU A 40 -3.44 13.48 -7.77
CA GLU A 40 -3.23 12.36 -8.68
C GLU A 40 -4.09 12.50 -9.95
N GLN A 41 -5.37 12.87 -9.79
CA GLN A 41 -6.27 13.11 -10.91
C GLN A 41 -5.74 14.20 -11.84
N LYS A 42 -5.22 15.31 -11.31
CA LYS A 42 -4.58 16.36 -12.12
C LYS A 42 -3.34 15.84 -12.86
N THR A 43 -2.55 14.98 -12.22
CA THR A 43 -1.34 14.39 -12.81
C THR A 43 -1.70 13.46 -13.97
N LEU A 44 -2.64 12.54 -13.75
CA LEU A 44 -3.18 11.66 -14.80
C LEU A 44 -3.83 12.47 -15.92
N ALA A 45 -4.50 13.58 -15.56
CA ALA A 45 -5.17 14.40 -16.53
C ALA A 45 -4.20 15.06 -17.53
N ALA A 46 -3.02 15.46 -17.05
CA ALA A 46 -1.93 15.99 -17.88
C ALA A 46 -1.31 14.93 -18.80
N LEU A 47 -1.45 13.65 -18.45
CA LEU A 47 -1.06 12.50 -19.27
C LEU A 47 -2.17 12.07 -20.26
N GLY A 48 -3.28 12.80 -20.32
CA GLY A 48 -4.43 12.44 -21.18
C GLY A 48 -5.32 11.32 -20.62
N VAL A 49 -5.06 10.85 -19.39
CA VAL A 49 -5.81 9.76 -18.75
C VAL A 49 -6.93 10.33 -17.89
N ARG A 50 -8.13 9.75 -17.97
CA ARG A 50 -9.31 10.12 -17.17
C ARG A 50 -9.94 8.85 -16.58
N PRO A 51 -9.43 8.37 -15.43
CA PRO A 51 -9.87 7.09 -14.88
C PRO A 51 -11.32 7.17 -14.38
N THR A 52 -12.05 6.07 -14.55
CA THR A 52 -13.33 5.88 -13.84
C THR A 52 -13.03 5.36 -12.43
N VAL A 53 -13.42 6.10 -11.40
CA VAL A 53 -13.20 5.74 -10.00
C VAL A 53 -14.53 5.60 -9.28
N LEU A 54 -14.75 4.41 -8.72
CA LEU A 54 -15.87 4.11 -7.83
C LEU A 54 -15.34 3.92 -6.41
N ILE A 55 -16.11 4.34 -5.40
CA ILE A 55 -15.67 4.26 -4.01
C ILE A 55 -16.82 3.76 -3.14
N ASP A 56 -16.48 2.82 -2.24
CA ASP A 56 -17.38 2.34 -1.22
C ASP A 56 -17.79 3.49 -0.29
N PRO A 57 -19.09 3.70 -0.02
CA PRO A 57 -19.55 4.78 0.86
C PRO A 57 -18.96 4.70 2.29
N ASP A 58 -18.55 3.52 2.73
CA ASP A 58 -18.01 3.29 4.08
C ASP A 58 -16.48 3.38 4.12
N SER A 59 -15.81 3.71 3.01
CA SER A 59 -14.37 4.03 2.98
C SER A 59 -14.06 5.20 3.93
N PRO A 60 -13.14 5.04 4.90
CA PRO A 60 -12.72 6.12 5.80
C PRO A 60 -12.06 7.26 5.03
N VAL A 61 -12.21 8.49 5.52
CA VAL A 61 -11.66 9.69 4.91
C VAL A 61 -10.58 10.32 5.78
N THR A 62 -9.39 10.46 5.23
CA THR A 62 -8.30 11.25 5.80
C THR A 62 -8.61 12.74 5.72
N THR A 63 -8.42 13.44 6.84
CA THR A 63 -8.57 14.89 6.97
C THR A 63 -7.18 15.57 7.05
N PRO A 64 -7.10 16.89 6.84
CA PRO A 64 -5.84 17.63 7.03
C PRO A 64 -5.30 17.48 8.45
N TYR A 65 -6.18 17.35 9.45
CA TYR A 65 -5.79 17.21 10.84
C TYR A 65 -5.13 15.87 11.15
N ASP A 66 -5.55 14.78 10.49
CA ASP A 66 -4.87 13.49 10.59
C ASP A 66 -3.44 13.56 10.01
N MET A 67 -3.28 14.30 8.91
CA MET A 67 -1.97 14.55 8.30
C MET A 67 -1.09 15.39 9.22
N MET A 68 -1.63 16.46 9.82
CA MET A 68 -0.91 17.31 10.78
C MET A 68 -0.46 16.51 12.00
N ILE A 69 -1.37 15.78 12.67
CA ILE A 69 -1.04 14.96 13.84
C ILE A 69 0.08 13.98 13.48
N ASN A 70 -0.04 13.30 12.33
CA ASN A 70 1.00 12.34 11.92
C ASN A 70 2.36 13.03 11.71
N GLN A 71 2.40 14.17 11.03
CA GLN A 71 3.64 14.89 10.76
C GLN A 71 4.28 15.45 12.03
N ILE A 72 3.48 16.03 12.93
CA ILE A 72 3.93 16.51 14.24
C ILE A 72 4.54 15.36 15.04
N VAL A 73 3.83 14.24 15.18
CA VAL A 73 4.29 13.08 15.95
C VAL A 73 5.61 12.51 15.41
N GLU A 74 5.77 12.42 14.09
CA GLU A 74 7.05 11.96 13.52
C GLU A 74 8.17 12.99 13.71
N GLN A 75 7.87 14.29 13.67
CA GLN A 75 8.87 15.33 13.96
C GLN A 75 9.33 15.25 15.41
N GLU A 76 8.40 15.19 16.36
CA GLU A 76 8.65 15.11 17.81
C GLU A 76 9.44 13.86 18.22
N ARG A 77 9.19 12.71 17.57
CA ARG A 77 9.96 11.47 17.84
C ARG A 77 11.44 11.56 17.47
N GLY A 78 11.84 12.50 16.62
CA GLY A 78 13.25 12.68 16.25
C GLY A 78 13.92 11.40 15.73
N ALA A 79 14.83 10.83 16.52
CA ALA A 79 15.54 9.59 16.16
C ALA A 79 14.65 8.33 16.26
N ASP A 80 13.58 8.37 17.06
CA ASP A 80 12.66 7.24 17.31
C ASP A 80 11.46 7.23 16.34
N ARG A 81 11.62 7.82 15.14
CA ARG A 81 10.58 7.87 14.11
C ARG A 81 10.15 6.48 13.68
N HIS A 82 8.85 6.33 13.41
CA HIS A 82 8.32 5.06 12.91
C HIS A 82 8.52 4.91 11.39
N GLY A 83 8.72 6.03 10.67
CA GLY A 83 8.92 6.06 9.22
C GLY A 83 7.61 6.21 8.45
N SER A 84 6.66 7.01 8.97
CA SER A 84 5.39 7.27 8.25
C SER A 84 5.63 8.04 6.94
N CYS A 85 4.74 7.86 5.96
CA CYS A 85 4.70 8.69 4.76
C CYS A 85 4.20 10.13 5.01
N GLY A 86 3.75 10.45 6.23
CA GLY A 86 3.25 11.79 6.59
C GLY A 86 1.87 12.13 6.01
N ILE A 87 1.12 11.13 5.56
CA ILE A 87 -0.19 11.28 4.89
C ILE A 87 -1.39 11.01 5.80
N GLY A 88 -1.17 10.72 7.09
CA GLY A 88 -2.26 10.59 8.06
C GLY A 88 -3.06 9.27 7.99
N PHE A 89 -2.58 8.24 7.29
CA PHE A 89 -3.29 6.95 7.15
C PHE A 89 -3.58 6.30 8.51
N GLY A 90 -2.55 6.12 9.35
CA GLY A 90 -2.71 5.51 10.67
C GLY A 90 -3.57 6.34 11.63
N GLU A 91 -3.46 7.66 11.56
CA GLU A 91 -4.27 8.58 12.39
C GLU A 91 -5.74 8.60 11.95
N THR A 92 -6.00 8.44 10.66
CA THR A 92 -7.37 8.28 10.13
C THR A 92 -8.04 7.04 10.72
N LEU A 93 -7.32 5.91 10.76
CA LEU A 93 -7.85 4.66 11.29
C LEU A 93 -8.03 4.71 12.80
N GLU A 94 -7.06 5.26 13.54
CA GLU A 94 -7.20 5.45 14.99
C GLU A 94 -8.40 6.34 15.31
N ARG A 95 -8.55 7.47 14.61
CA ARG A 95 -9.69 8.39 14.79
C ARG A 95 -11.02 7.68 14.53
N SER A 96 -11.05 6.80 13.53
CA SER A 96 -12.24 6.06 13.13
C SER A 96 -12.71 5.04 14.18
N LEU A 97 -11.89 4.71 15.17
CA LEU A 97 -12.31 3.90 16.33
C LEU A 97 -13.32 4.61 17.23
N SER A 98 -13.44 5.94 17.12
CA SER A 98 -14.44 6.73 17.84
C SER A 98 -15.57 7.16 16.90
N PRO A 99 -16.81 6.66 17.07
CA PRO A 99 -17.93 7.03 16.21
C PRO A 99 -18.21 8.54 16.14
N ARG A 100 -17.82 9.31 17.17
CA ARG A 100 -17.94 10.78 17.18
C ARG A 100 -17.05 11.46 16.14
N TYR A 101 -15.88 10.88 15.87
CA TYR A 101 -14.85 11.47 15.01
C TYR A 101 -14.64 10.69 13.71
N ALA A 102 -15.17 9.47 13.60
CA ALA A 102 -15.14 8.67 12.38
C ALA A 102 -15.77 9.46 11.22
N LEU A 103 -15.15 9.42 10.04
CA LEU A 103 -15.62 10.11 8.84
C LEU A 103 -15.44 9.17 7.65
N THR A 104 -16.51 8.91 6.91
CA THR A 104 -16.47 8.10 5.68
C THR A 104 -16.85 8.93 4.45
N VAL A 105 -16.70 8.34 3.26
CA VAL A 105 -17.08 8.99 1.99
C VAL A 105 -18.55 9.39 1.97
N ARG A 106 -19.44 8.59 2.58
CA ARG A 106 -20.86 8.92 2.72
C ARG A 106 -21.10 10.24 3.44
N ASP A 107 -20.31 10.53 4.47
CA ASP A 107 -20.48 11.73 5.29
C ASP A 107 -20.10 13.02 4.55
N LEU A 108 -19.30 12.92 3.49
CA LEU A 108 -18.85 14.10 2.73
C LEU A 108 -20.00 14.82 2.01
N ALA A 109 -21.12 14.12 1.74
CA ALA A 109 -22.25 14.68 1.02
C ALA A 109 -23.11 15.66 1.84
N ASP A 110 -22.95 15.69 3.17
CA ASP A 110 -23.64 16.63 4.06
C ASP A 110 -22.64 17.67 4.58
N SER A 111 -22.53 18.80 3.88
CA SER A 111 -21.54 19.85 4.18
C SER A 111 -21.68 20.40 5.60
N ALA A 112 -22.90 20.49 6.15
CA ALA A 112 -23.13 21.03 7.50
C ALA A 112 -22.64 20.04 8.58
N ARG A 113 -22.93 18.75 8.41
CA ARG A 113 -22.40 17.70 9.29
C ARG A 113 -20.88 17.54 9.15
N LEU A 114 -20.37 17.63 7.92
CA LEU A 114 -18.94 17.58 7.64
C LEU A 114 -18.21 18.71 8.37
N ALA A 115 -18.66 19.96 8.23
CA ALA A 115 -18.07 21.10 8.92
C ALA A 115 -18.04 20.92 10.45
N THR A 116 -19.18 20.51 11.02
CA THR A 116 -19.30 20.24 12.46
C THR A 116 -18.33 19.15 12.90
N ARG A 117 -18.19 18.08 12.12
CA ARG A 117 -17.31 16.96 12.45
C ARG A 117 -15.84 17.34 12.31
N LEU A 118 -15.46 18.08 11.28
CA LEU A 118 -14.10 18.61 11.11
C LEU A 118 -13.70 19.54 12.26
N ASP A 119 -14.64 20.38 12.73
CA ASP A 119 -14.42 21.25 13.89
C ASP A 119 -14.21 20.44 15.17
N ALA A 120 -15.01 19.39 15.40
CA ALA A 120 -14.81 18.47 16.52
C ALA A 120 -13.47 17.71 16.41
N ILE A 121 -13.04 17.33 15.21
CA ILE A 121 -11.74 16.68 14.99
C ILE A 121 -10.59 17.61 15.37
N ARG A 122 -10.62 18.86 14.89
CA ARG A 122 -9.52 19.81 15.13
C ARG A 122 -9.49 20.35 16.55
N ARG A 123 -10.63 20.53 17.21
CA ARG A 123 -10.72 21.15 18.55
C ARG A 123 -10.79 20.16 19.70
N ASP A 124 -11.43 19.00 19.51
CA ASP A 124 -11.65 18.04 20.59
C ASP A 124 -10.72 16.83 20.47
N TYR A 125 -10.64 16.23 19.27
CA TYR A 125 -9.88 14.99 19.07
C TYR A 125 -8.37 15.24 19.04
N ALA A 126 -7.90 16.21 18.23
CA ALA A 126 -6.48 16.48 18.04
C ALA A 126 -5.69 16.72 19.35
N PRO A 127 -6.12 17.59 20.29
CA PRO A 127 -5.37 17.79 21.53
C PRO A 127 -5.34 16.54 22.41
N VAL A 128 -6.46 15.80 22.51
CA VAL A 128 -6.52 14.55 23.28
C VAL A 128 -5.63 13.48 22.65
N ARG A 129 -5.61 13.38 21.32
CA ARG A 129 -4.77 12.42 20.61
C ARG A 129 -3.28 12.73 20.79
N LEU A 130 -2.87 13.99 20.63
CA LEU A 130 -1.48 14.40 20.84
C LEU A 130 -1.04 14.17 22.29
N ALA A 131 -1.87 14.49 23.28
CA ALA A 131 -1.59 14.19 24.68
C ALA A 131 -1.46 12.68 24.95
N ARG A 132 -2.36 11.85 24.37
CA ARG A 132 -2.26 10.37 24.48
C ARG A 132 -0.98 9.80 23.87
N LEU A 133 -0.38 10.51 22.90
CA LEU A 133 0.88 10.16 22.28
C LEU A 133 2.10 10.73 23.02
N GLY A 134 1.90 11.51 24.09
CA GLY A 134 2.96 12.13 24.89
C GLY A 134 3.42 13.51 24.39
N PHE A 135 2.64 14.16 23.52
CA PHE A 135 2.97 15.43 22.88
C PHE A 135 1.91 16.52 23.14
N ASP A 136 1.42 16.59 24.38
CA ASP A 136 0.39 17.55 24.81
C ASP A 136 0.72 19.02 24.46
N GLY A 137 1.98 19.43 24.61
CA GLY A 137 2.43 20.78 24.24
C GLY A 137 2.35 21.09 22.74
N ALA A 138 2.38 20.07 21.88
CA ALA A 138 2.44 20.27 20.43
C ALA A 138 1.14 20.87 19.86
N TYR A 139 -0.02 20.58 20.46
CA TYR A 139 -1.27 21.19 20.02
C TYR A 139 -1.25 22.71 20.16
N ALA A 140 -0.73 23.22 21.28
CA ALA A 140 -0.62 24.66 21.53
C ALA A 140 0.44 25.30 20.62
N GLN A 141 1.57 24.64 20.39
CA GLN A 141 2.64 25.11 19.49
C GLN A 141 2.16 25.24 18.04
N HIS A 142 1.28 24.34 17.60
CA HIS A 142 0.67 24.35 16.26
C HIS A 142 -0.76 24.92 16.27
N GLY A 143 -1.14 25.68 17.30
CA GLY A 143 -2.51 26.13 17.53
C GLY A 143 -3.10 26.96 16.39
N ASP A 144 -2.26 27.75 15.71
CA ASP A 144 -2.67 28.55 14.54
C ASP A 144 -3.15 27.66 13.38
N TRP A 145 -2.54 26.49 13.19
CA TRP A 145 -2.92 25.56 12.12
C TRP A 145 -4.23 24.84 12.47
N PHE A 146 -4.35 24.33 13.70
CA PHE A 146 -5.57 23.67 14.16
C PHE A 146 -6.77 24.61 14.21
N SER A 147 -6.55 25.89 14.51
CA SER A 147 -7.60 26.91 14.59
C SER A 147 -7.92 27.59 13.26
N SER A 148 -7.20 27.27 12.17
CA SER A 148 -7.37 27.93 10.88
C SER A 148 -8.67 27.51 10.20
N ASP A 149 -9.60 28.46 10.05
CA ASP A 149 -10.82 28.27 9.26
C ASP A 149 -10.54 28.14 7.77
N ALA A 150 -9.48 28.77 7.26
CA ALA A 150 -9.07 28.63 5.87
C ALA A 150 -8.70 27.17 5.50
N ILE A 151 -8.11 26.42 6.44
CA ILE A 151 -7.79 24.99 6.23
C ILE A 151 -9.09 24.17 6.18
N LEU A 152 -10.03 24.47 7.08
CA LEU A 152 -11.34 23.81 7.11
C LEU A 152 -12.11 24.09 5.81
N GLU A 153 -12.29 25.36 5.45
CA GLU A 153 -12.98 25.80 4.24
C GLU A 153 -12.35 25.21 2.98
N ARG A 154 -11.02 25.17 2.92
CA ARG A 154 -10.31 24.57 1.79
C ARG A 154 -10.60 23.08 1.69
N PHE A 155 -10.58 22.35 2.79
CA PHE A 155 -10.87 20.92 2.77
C PHE A 155 -12.32 20.63 2.41
N MET A 156 -13.28 21.47 2.83
CA MET A 156 -14.67 21.34 2.36
C MET A 156 -14.76 21.48 0.84
N ALA A 157 -14.09 22.48 0.26
CA ALA A 157 -14.05 22.64 -1.19
C ALA A 157 -13.35 21.46 -1.91
N ASP A 158 -12.28 20.92 -1.33
CA ASP A 158 -11.61 19.73 -1.86
C ASP A 158 -12.52 18.48 -1.74
N ALA A 159 -13.33 18.36 -0.69
CA ALA A 159 -14.32 17.29 -0.53
C ALA A 159 -15.43 17.37 -1.59
N ASP A 160 -15.95 18.57 -1.88
CA ASP A 160 -16.92 18.79 -2.96
C ASP A 160 -16.33 18.41 -4.34
N CYS A 161 -15.10 18.85 -4.61
CA CYS A 161 -14.39 18.49 -5.84
C CYS A 161 -14.17 16.97 -5.94
N PHE A 162 -13.82 16.32 -4.82
CA PHE A 162 -13.61 14.88 -4.75
C PHE A 162 -14.91 14.11 -5.05
N LEU A 163 -16.04 14.50 -4.44
CA LEU A 163 -17.33 13.88 -4.71
C LEU A 163 -17.78 14.05 -6.15
N ALA A 164 -17.51 15.21 -6.76
CA ALA A 164 -17.81 15.46 -8.17
C ALA A 164 -16.96 14.60 -9.13
N ALA A 165 -15.81 14.11 -8.67
CA ALA A 165 -14.84 13.36 -9.47
C ALA A 165 -14.99 11.83 -9.38
N ILE A 166 -15.84 11.32 -8.49
CA ILE A 166 -15.96 9.88 -8.19
C ILE A 166 -17.41 9.41 -8.29
N ARG A 167 -17.62 8.10 -8.32
CA ARG A 167 -18.96 7.47 -8.19
C ARG A 167 -19.04 6.69 -6.88
N VAL A 168 -19.95 7.08 -5.99
CA VAL A 168 -20.19 6.30 -4.76
C VAL A 168 -21.04 5.07 -5.11
N ALA A 169 -20.56 3.88 -4.79
CA ALA A 169 -21.25 2.62 -5.03
C ALA A 169 -20.75 1.55 -4.05
N ASP A 170 -21.62 0.62 -3.64
CA ASP A 170 -21.16 -0.57 -2.93
C ASP A 170 -20.41 -1.54 -3.87
N LEU A 171 -19.72 -2.51 -3.27
CA LEU A 171 -18.89 -3.47 -4.00
C LEU A 171 -19.68 -4.24 -5.07
N ARG A 172 -20.89 -4.73 -4.75
CA ARG A 172 -21.71 -5.52 -5.69
C ARG A 172 -22.13 -4.69 -6.90
N THR A 173 -22.58 -3.46 -6.67
CA THR A 173 -22.98 -2.52 -7.73
C THR A 173 -21.78 -2.13 -8.58
N ALA A 174 -20.62 -1.88 -7.96
CA ALA A 174 -19.41 -1.48 -8.66
C ALA A 174 -18.83 -2.58 -9.57
N THR A 175 -19.07 -3.85 -9.22
CA THR A 175 -18.50 -5.01 -9.91
C THR A 175 -19.52 -5.81 -10.72
N GLN A 176 -20.78 -5.36 -10.78
CA GLN A 176 -21.82 -6.02 -11.55
C GLN A 176 -21.37 -6.25 -13.01
N ASP A 177 -21.48 -7.50 -13.46
CA ASP A 177 -21.13 -7.96 -14.81
C ASP A 177 -19.66 -7.68 -15.21
N ARG A 178 -18.76 -7.56 -14.24
CA ARG A 178 -17.33 -7.26 -14.43
C ARG A 178 -16.45 -8.34 -13.82
N MET A 179 -15.27 -8.53 -14.42
CA MET A 179 -14.18 -9.27 -13.80
C MET A 179 -13.48 -8.38 -12.78
N ALA A 180 -13.23 -8.90 -11.58
CA ALA A 180 -12.51 -8.18 -10.52
C ALA A 180 -11.02 -8.57 -10.50
N LEU A 181 -10.14 -7.57 -10.44
CA LEU A 181 -8.73 -7.72 -10.11
C LEU A 181 -8.49 -6.98 -8.79
N PHE A 182 -7.99 -7.69 -7.78
CA PHE A 182 -7.64 -7.08 -6.50
C PHE A 182 -6.17 -6.65 -6.53
N GLU A 183 -5.93 -5.34 -6.52
CA GLU A 183 -4.58 -4.76 -6.42
C GLU A 183 -4.25 -4.50 -4.95
N GLY A 184 -3.25 -5.21 -4.43
CA GLY A 184 -2.82 -5.11 -3.03
C GLY A 184 -1.82 -4.00 -2.77
N ALA A 185 -1.86 -3.44 -1.56
CA ALA A 185 -0.83 -2.59 -1.00
C ALA A 185 -0.81 -2.75 0.54
N GLN A 186 0.31 -2.67 1.23
CA GLN A 186 1.70 -2.72 0.79
C GLN A 186 2.20 -4.18 0.73
N GLY A 187 3.44 -4.46 1.17
CA GLY A 187 3.99 -5.82 1.27
C GLY A 187 3.61 -6.55 2.57
N LEU A 188 3.69 -7.88 2.57
CA LEU A 188 3.28 -8.73 3.69
C LEU A 188 4.05 -8.46 5.01
N LEU A 189 5.32 -8.05 4.93
CA LEU A 189 6.13 -7.71 6.12
C LEU A 189 5.78 -6.36 6.75
N LEU A 190 4.87 -5.60 6.11
CA LEU A 190 4.32 -4.36 6.65
C LEU A 190 2.90 -4.56 7.19
N ASP A 191 2.35 -5.78 7.16
CA ASP A 191 1.01 -6.06 7.68
C ASP A 191 0.92 -5.75 9.18
N GLN A 192 -0.20 -5.14 9.61
CA GLN A 192 -0.39 -4.74 11.00
C GLN A 192 -0.36 -5.89 12.01
N ASP A 193 -0.73 -7.11 11.60
CA ASP A 193 -0.86 -8.27 12.48
C ASP A 193 0.35 -9.23 12.37
N ARG A 194 1.19 -9.08 11.35
CA ARG A 194 2.28 -10.02 11.04
C ARG A 194 3.66 -9.39 10.89
N GLY A 195 3.71 -8.07 10.66
CA GLY A 195 4.95 -7.35 10.42
C GLY A 195 5.69 -6.97 11.70
N PHE A 196 6.76 -6.20 11.51
CA PHE A 196 7.61 -5.73 12.60
C PHE A 196 7.03 -4.48 13.30
N PHE A 197 5.99 -4.66 14.12
CA PHE A 197 5.38 -3.56 14.89
C PHE A 197 6.43 -2.84 15.75
N PRO A 198 6.44 -1.49 15.84
CA PRO A 198 5.48 -0.53 15.29
C PRO A 198 5.77 -0.07 13.85
N HIS A 199 6.76 -0.65 13.17
CA HIS A 199 7.20 -0.27 11.83
C HIS A 199 6.42 -0.99 10.71
N VAL A 200 5.10 -0.94 10.83
CA VAL A 200 4.10 -1.57 9.95
C VAL A 200 3.08 -0.53 9.50
N THR A 201 2.35 -0.84 8.43
CA THR A 201 1.12 -0.09 8.11
C THR A 201 0.02 -0.51 9.07
N ARG A 202 -0.97 0.36 9.30
CA ARG A 202 -2.18 0.06 10.09
C ARG A 202 -3.24 -0.64 9.23
N SER A 203 -2.86 -1.61 8.41
CA SER A 203 -3.79 -2.32 7.53
C SER A 203 -3.35 -3.76 7.30
N ASN A 204 -4.30 -4.59 6.85
CA ASN A 204 -4.00 -5.91 6.35
C ASN A 204 -3.57 -5.82 4.88
N THR A 205 -2.33 -6.19 4.59
CA THR A 205 -1.71 -6.04 3.27
C THR A 205 -1.87 -7.28 2.39
N GLY A 206 -2.17 -8.42 3.01
CA GLY A 206 -2.37 -9.70 2.35
C GLY A 206 -3.84 -10.04 2.07
N LEU A 207 -4.15 -11.33 2.08
CA LEU A 207 -5.42 -11.88 1.57
C LEU A 207 -6.64 -11.56 2.42
N ARG A 208 -6.50 -11.23 3.72
CA ARG A 208 -7.65 -11.11 4.64
C ARG A 208 -8.78 -10.20 4.13
N ASN A 209 -8.43 -8.99 3.67
CA ASN A 209 -9.42 -8.06 3.13
C ASN A 209 -9.97 -8.54 1.79
N VAL A 210 -9.11 -9.10 0.92
CA VAL A 210 -9.51 -9.67 -0.38
C VAL A 210 -10.51 -10.80 -0.21
N LEU A 211 -10.26 -11.75 0.71
CA LEU A 211 -11.15 -12.87 1.02
C LEU A 211 -12.52 -12.40 1.50
N THR A 212 -12.56 -11.34 2.32
CA THR A 212 -13.81 -10.74 2.79
C THR A 212 -14.62 -10.16 1.62
N LEU A 213 -13.97 -9.38 0.74
CA LEU A 213 -14.61 -8.80 -0.45
C LEU A 213 -15.03 -9.89 -1.46
N ALA A 214 -14.20 -10.90 -1.67
CA ALA A 214 -14.50 -12.02 -2.56
C ALA A 214 -15.70 -12.84 -2.07
N ALA A 215 -15.87 -12.98 -0.75
CA ALA A 215 -16.98 -13.73 -0.16
C ALA A 215 -18.30 -12.98 -0.35
N GLU A 216 -18.25 -11.67 -0.18
CA GLU A 216 -19.36 -10.79 -0.51
C GLU A 216 -19.72 -10.89 -1.99
N LEU A 217 -18.75 -10.98 -2.89
CA LEU A 217 -19.01 -11.20 -4.32
C LEU A 217 -19.44 -12.63 -4.69
N SER A 218 -19.48 -13.54 -3.71
CA SER A 218 -19.81 -14.95 -3.93
C SER A 218 -18.89 -15.61 -4.97
N LEU A 219 -17.61 -15.23 -4.98
CA LEU A 219 -16.59 -15.87 -5.81
C LEU A 219 -16.26 -17.26 -5.25
N GLU A 220 -15.89 -18.18 -6.13
CA GLU A 220 -15.48 -19.55 -5.75
C GLU A 220 -13.97 -19.79 -5.92
N ARG A 221 -13.31 -18.93 -6.70
CA ARG A 221 -11.91 -19.08 -7.06
C ARG A 221 -11.16 -17.77 -6.95
N LEU A 222 -9.95 -17.83 -6.38
CA LEU A 222 -9.00 -16.73 -6.33
C LEU A 222 -7.66 -17.20 -6.89
N ASP A 223 -7.18 -16.55 -7.94
CA ASP A 223 -5.83 -16.75 -8.46
C ASP A 223 -4.92 -15.62 -7.93
N VAL A 224 -4.03 -15.97 -7.00
CA VAL A 224 -3.21 -15.03 -6.23
C VAL A 224 -1.81 -14.94 -6.81
N SER A 225 -1.35 -13.72 -7.08
CA SER A 225 0.02 -13.45 -7.51
C SER A 225 0.80 -12.81 -6.36
N TYR A 226 1.70 -13.56 -5.73
CA TYR A 226 2.71 -12.97 -4.86
C TYR A 226 3.81 -12.34 -5.68
N VAL A 227 4.39 -11.24 -5.22
CA VAL A 227 5.46 -10.52 -5.93
C VAL A 227 6.62 -10.30 -4.98
N THR A 228 7.82 -10.71 -5.38
CA THR A 228 9.06 -10.42 -4.69
C THR A 228 10.08 -9.85 -5.68
N ARG A 229 10.91 -8.92 -5.20
CA ARG A 229 12.17 -8.60 -5.89
C ARG A 229 13.16 -9.73 -5.63
N ALA A 230 14.20 -9.83 -6.47
CA ALA A 230 15.31 -10.75 -6.22
C ALA A 230 16.19 -10.38 -5.00
N TYR A 231 15.96 -9.20 -4.42
CA TYR A 231 16.61 -8.68 -3.22
C TYR A 231 15.58 -7.91 -2.38
N LEU A 232 15.86 -7.65 -1.10
CA LEU A 232 14.95 -6.89 -0.23
C LEU A 232 15.20 -5.40 -0.32
N THR A 233 14.11 -4.64 -0.19
CA THR A 233 14.17 -3.19 -0.02
C THR A 233 13.24 -2.72 1.09
N ARG A 234 13.63 -1.67 1.80
CA ARG A 234 12.77 -0.99 2.78
C ARG A 234 12.90 0.52 2.64
N HIS A 235 11.77 1.22 2.61
CA HIS A 235 11.74 2.67 2.72
C HIS A 235 11.15 3.04 4.08
N GLY A 236 11.92 3.73 4.92
CA GLY A 236 11.54 4.03 6.30
C GLY A 236 12.31 3.24 7.36
N ALA A 237 12.03 3.58 8.61
CA ALA A 237 12.62 2.96 9.80
C ALA A 237 12.11 1.53 10.01
N GLY A 238 12.74 0.81 10.94
CA GLY A 238 12.41 -0.57 11.31
C GLY A 238 13.39 -1.61 10.75
N PRO A 239 13.25 -2.87 11.16
CA PRO A 239 14.20 -3.92 10.80
C PRO A 239 14.12 -4.25 9.31
N LEU A 240 15.30 -4.49 8.73
CA LEU A 240 15.50 -5.04 7.40
C LEU A 240 16.48 -6.22 7.53
N PRO A 241 16.01 -7.47 7.36
CA PRO A 241 16.88 -8.64 7.41
C PRO A 241 18.00 -8.56 6.37
N HIS A 242 19.20 -8.99 6.76
CA HIS A 242 20.39 -9.05 5.91
C HIS A 242 20.71 -7.73 5.20
N GLU A 243 20.53 -6.64 5.94
CA GLU A 243 20.73 -5.27 5.44
C GLU A 243 22.18 -5.03 4.99
N LEU A 244 22.29 -4.20 3.95
CA LEU A 244 23.53 -3.82 3.29
C LEU A 244 23.76 -2.32 3.41
N GLU A 245 25.04 -1.94 3.50
CA GLU A 245 25.45 -0.53 3.47
C GLU A 245 25.20 0.12 2.10
N ASN A 246 25.22 -0.68 1.03
CA ASN A 246 25.09 -0.22 -0.35
C ASN A 246 24.12 -1.11 -1.14
N PRO A 247 23.58 -0.64 -2.28
CA PRO A 247 22.77 -1.47 -3.17
C PRO A 247 23.51 -2.77 -3.56
N PRO A 248 22.81 -3.93 -3.59
CA PRO A 248 23.45 -5.23 -3.82
C PRO A 248 24.00 -5.42 -5.24
N TYR A 249 23.48 -4.67 -6.21
CA TYR A 249 23.83 -4.81 -7.62
C TYR A 249 24.04 -3.45 -8.29
N PRO A 250 24.99 -3.34 -9.24
CA PRO A 250 25.31 -2.08 -9.90
C PRO A 250 24.18 -1.59 -10.83
N GLY A 251 23.29 -2.49 -11.28
CA GLY A 251 22.15 -2.15 -12.15
C GLY A 251 20.94 -1.55 -11.42
N ILE A 252 21.00 -1.37 -10.10
CA ILE A 252 19.87 -0.86 -9.32
C ILE A 252 19.73 0.65 -9.55
N HIS A 253 18.59 1.02 -10.11
CA HIS A 253 18.15 2.41 -10.22
C HIS A 253 16.67 2.53 -9.87
N ASP A 254 16.36 3.26 -8.78
CA ASP A 254 14.98 3.50 -8.34
C ASP A 254 14.59 4.97 -8.53
N ALA A 255 13.86 5.26 -9.61
CA ALA A 255 13.33 6.59 -9.92
C ALA A 255 12.03 6.91 -9.15
N THR A 256 11.55 6.01 -8.30
CA THR A 256 10.24 6.10 -7.64
C THR A 256 10.41 6.39 -6.15
N ASN A 257 11.25 5.63 -5.47
CA ASN A 257 11.46 5.73 -4.02
C ASN A 257 12.61 6.69 -3.70
N VAL A 258 12.45 7.94 -4.13
CA VAL A 258 13.43 9.01 -3.88
C VAL A 258 13.49 9.38 -2.40
N PRO A 259 14.65 9.80 -1.87
CA PRO A 259 14.79 10.17 -0.47
C PRO A 259 13.80 11.27 -0.06
N ASN A 260 13.21 11.15 1.14
CA ASN A 260 12.35 12.18 1.72
C ASN A 260 12.59 12.34 3.24
N ALA A 261 12.11 13.45 3.80
CA ALA A 261 12.40 13.86 5.18
C ALA A 261 11.79 12.93 6.25
N TYR A 262 10.77 12.15 5.91
CA TYR A 262 10.06 11.29 6.86
C TYR A 262 10.54 9.84 6.81
N GLN A 263 10.82 9.32 5.61
CA GLN A 263 11.20 7.92 5.38
C GLN A 263 12.70 7.71 5.13
N GLY A 264 13.46 8.78 4.90
CA GLY A 264 14.88 8.68 4.55
C GLY A 264 15.09 8.13 3.12
N SER A 265 16.22 7.45 2.91
CA SER A 265 16.57 6.77 1.65
C SER A 265 16.09 5.32 1.63
N LEU A 266 16.02 4.74 0.43
CA LEU A 266 15.77 3.32 0.25
C LEU A 266 16.94 2.51 0.80
N ARG A 267 16.64 1.51 1.63
CA ARG A 267 17.58 0.56 2.25
C ARG A 267 17.49 -0.78 1.53
N PHE A 268 18.58 -1.53 1.51
CA PHE A 268 18.71 -2.78 0.76
C PHE A 268 19.12 -3.95 1.64
N GLY A 269 18.70 -5.15 1.28
CA GLY A 269 19.10 -6.39 1.95
C GLY A 269 19.07 -7.59 1.02
N TRP A 270 19.75 -8.67 1.39
CA TRP A 270 19.65 -9.93 0.64
C TRP A 270 18.30 -10.61 0.85
N LEU A 271 17.76 -11.26 -0.19
CA LEU A 271 16.51 -12.03 -0.08
C LEU A 271 16.71 -13.22 0.87
N ASP A 272 15.79 -13.37 1.83
CA ASP A 272 15.73 -14.53 2.73
C ASP A 272 14.57 -15.43 2.30
N LEU A 273 14.90 -16.63 1.81
CA LEU A 273 13.92 -17.54 1.23
C LEU A 273 12.98 -18.12 2.29
N ASN A 274 13.47 -18.40 3.49
CA ASN A 274 12.63 -18.90 4.57
C ASN A 274 11.68 -17.80 5.09
N LEU A 275 12.12 -16.54 5.12
CA LEU A 275 11.26 -15.41 5.46
C LEU A 275 10.16 -15.21 4.40
N LEU A 276 10.52 -15.25 3.11
CA LEU A 276 9.56 -15.17 2.01
C LEU A 276 8.52 -16.29 2.10
N GLN A 277 8.98 -17.54 2.27
CA GLN A 277 8.12 -18.72 2.44
C GLN A 277 7.17 -18.54 3.62
N ARG A 278 7.68 -18.15 4.80
CA ARG A 278 6.84 -17.97 6.00
C ARG A 278 5.81 -16.87 5.82
N ALA A 279 6.18 -15.75 5.18
CA ALA A 279 5.26 -14.64 4.93
C ALA A 279 4.11 -15.08 4.00
N ILE A 280 4.42 -15.76 2.89
CA ILE A 280 3.42 -16.28 1.94
C ILE A 280 2.55 -17.36 2.60
N ALA A 281 3.15 -18.30 3.33
CA ALA A 281 2.40 -19.37 3.99
C ALA A 281 1.46 -18.84 5.08
N ALA A 282 1.91 -17.86 5.86
CA ALA A 282 1.07 -17.19 6.85
C ALA A 282 -0.13 -16.50 6.18
N ASP A 283 0.09 -15.85 5.03
CA ASP A 283 -0.96 -15.18 4.28
C ASP A 283 -1.97 -16.14 3.66
N LEU A 284 -1.50 -17.18 2.97
CA LEU A 284 -2.38 -18.24 2.43
C LEU A 284 -3.18 -18.95 3.52
N SER A 285 -2.68 -18.98 4.76
CA SER A 285 -3.43 -19.58 5.87
C SER A 285 -4.73 -18.84 6.22
N ASP A 286 -4.87 -17.55 5.86
CA ASP A 286 -6.14 -16.83 6.07
C ASP A 286 -7.29 -17.45 5.27
N ALA A 287 -7.01 -18.01 4.09
CA ALA A 287 -8.01 -18.65 3.24
C ALA A 287 -8.66 -19.87 3.91
N ARG A 288 -8.03 -20.47 4.93
CA ARG A 288 -8.61 -21.58 5.69
C ARG A 288 -9.90 -21.20 6.44
N HIS A 289 -10.09 -19.91 6.74
CA HIS A 289 -11.33 -19.39 7.34
C HIS A 289 -12.46 -19.24 6.31
N PHE A 290 -12.16 -19.43 5.02
CA PHE A 290 -13.10 -19.30 3.92
C PHE A 290 -13.05 -20.57 3.04
N PRO A 291 -13.56 -21.71 3.54
CA PRO A 291 -13.44 -23.01 2.87
C PRO A 291 -14.15 -23.09 1.51
N GLN A 292 -14.99 -22.12 1.17
CA GLN A 292 -15.65 -22.01 -0.12
C GLN A 292 -14.69 -21.63 -1.26
N PHE A 293 -13.52 -21.06 -0.97
CA PHE A 293 -12.59 -20.63 -2.02
C PHE A 293 -11.60 -21.72 -2.39
N THR A 294 -11.47 -21.94 -3.69
CA THR A 294 -10.28 -22.56 -4.26
C THR A 294 -9.25 -21.47 -4.53
N VAL A 295 -8.14 -21.48 -3.77
CA VAL A 295 -7.03 -20.54 -3.95
C VAL A 295 -5.92 -21.20 -4.76
N SER A 296 -5.55 -20.59 -5.88
CA SER A 296 -4.34 -20.93 -6.60
C SER A 296 -3.31 -19.82 -6.41
N ALA A 297 -2.03 -20.17 -6.26
CA ALA A 297 -0.96 -19.19 -6.03
C ALA A 297 0.11 -19.30 -7.13
N ARG A 298 0.65 -18.14 -7.52
CA ARG A 298 1.84 -18.00 -8.34
C ARG A 298 2.78 -16.98 -7.72
N LEU A 299 4.06 -17.05 -8.05
CA LEU A 299 5.09 -16.14 -7.55
C LEU A 299 5.76 -15.41 -8.71
N ALA A 300 5.70 -14.08 -8.66
CA ALA A 300 6.46 -13.21 -9.54
C ALA A 300 7.79 -12.83 -8.88
N ILE A 301 8.91 -13.10 -9.58
CA ILE A 301 10.25 -12.66 -9.19
C ILE A 301 10.66 -11.53 -10.13
N THR A 302 10.84 -10.33 -9.58
CA THR A 302 11.06 -9.10 -10.35
C THR A 302 12.45 -8.52 -10.14
N CYS A 303 12.80 -7.55 -10.98
CA CYS A 303 14.10 -6.85 -10.95
C CYS A 303 15.27 -7.78 -11.27
N LEU A 304 15.04 -8.84 -12.05
CA LEU A 304 16.09 -9.79 -12.45
C LEU A 304 17.08 -9.14 -13.42
N ASP A 305 16.65 -8.13 -14.18
CA ASP A 305 17.49 -7.29 -15.04
C ASP A 305 18.55 -6.51 -14.28
N GLN A 306 18.27 -6.14 -13.03
CA GLN A 306 19.14 -5.28 -12.24
C GLN A 306 20.35 -6.03 -11.68
N ILE A 307 20.31 -7.36 -11.70
CA ILE A 307 21.42 -8.23 -11.31
C ILE A 307 22.51 -8.23 -12.38
N GLY A 308 22.13 -8.18 -13.67
CA GLY A 308 23.06 -8.33 -14.79
C GLY A 308 23.68 -9.74 -14.83
N ASP A 309 24.99 -9.80 -15.10
CA ASP A 309 25.76 -11.05 -15.15
C ASP A 309 26.30 -11.52 -13.79
N GLU A 310 26.01 -10.76 -12.72
CA GLU A 310 26.46 -11.07 -11.36
C GLU A 310 25.77 -12.32 -10.80
N PRO A 311 26.43 -13.07 -9.91
CA PRO A 311 25.75 -14.12 -9.19
C PRO A 311 24.71 -13.55 -8.20
N VAL A 312 23.61 -14.27 -8.01
CA VAL A 312 22.57 -13.92 -7.06
C VAL A 312 22.96 -14.38 -5.67
N ARG A 313 22.96 -13.46 -4.70
CA ARG A 313 23.20 -13.78 -3.28
C ARG A 313 21.90 -13.75 -2.51
N PHE A 314 21.67 -14.78 -1.71
CA PHE A 314 20.44 -14.95 -0.94
C PHE A 314 20.68 -15.78 0.32
N TYR A 315 19.79 -15.64 1.29
CA TYR A 315 19.83 -16.41 2.52
C TYR A 315 18.84 -17.57 2.46
N HIS A 316 19.29 -18.75 2.89
CA HIS A 316 18.48 -19.94 3.02
C HIS A 316 19.03 -20.80 4.17
N ASP A 317 18.13 -21.24 5.06
CA ASP A 317 18.41 -22.01 6.27
C ASP A 317 19.49 -21.38 7.17
N GLY A 318 19.48 -20.05 7.25
CA GLY A 318 20.42 -19.26 8.06
C GLY A 318 21.81 -19.08 7.43
N GLY A 319 22.08 -19.69 6.28
CA GLY A 319 23.32 -19.51 5.52
C GLY A 319 23.15 -18.51 4.36
N CYS A 320 24.25 -17.85 3.99
CA CYS A 320 24.33 -17.04 2.77
C CYS A 320 24.81 -17.93 1.61
N HIS A 321 24.10 -17.90 0.49
CA HIS A 321 24.36 -18.69 -0.71
C HIS A 321 24.57 -17.77 -1.90
N GLU A 322 25.35 -18.24 -2.86
CA GLU A 322 25.63 -17.55 -4.12
C GLU A 322 25.38 -18.51 -5.29
N ALA A 323 24.57 -18.09 -6.27
CA ALA A 323 24.20 -18.93 -7.39
C ALA A 323 23.99 -18.13 -8.69
N ARG A 324 24.07 -18.81 -9.84
CA ARG A 324 23.57 -18.24 -11.10
C ARG A 324 22.04 -18.09 -11.03
N MET A 325 21.49 -17.30 -11.94
CA MET A 325 20.05 -16.95 -11.99
C MET A 325 19.14 -18.18 -11.96
N GLU A 326 19.39 -19.18 -12.81
CA GLU A 326 18.54 -20.37 -12.92
C GLU A 326 18.49 -21.22 -11.64
N PRO A 327 19.64 -21.59 -11.01
CA PRO A 327 19.62 -22.25 -9.71
C PRO A 327 18.99 -21.41 -8.60
N PHE A 328 19.16 -20.08 -8.61
CA PHE A 328 18.49 -19.19 -7.65
C PHE A 328 16.96 -19.26 -7.79
N ILE A 329 16.44 -19.12 -9.01
CA ILE A 329 15.00 -19.23 -9.28
C ILE A 329 14.47 -20.60 -8.85
N ALA A 330 15.24 -21.67 -9.09
CA ALA A 330 14.88 -23.01 -8.65
C ALA A 330 14.79 -23.11 -7.12
N ALA A 331 15.78 -22.57 -6.40
CA ALA A 331 15.79 -22.54 -4.94
C ALA A 331 14.60 -21.75 -4.38
N VAL A 332 14.25 -20.60 -4.97
CA VAL A 332 13.07 -19.82 -4.57
C VAL A 332 11.79 -20.66 -4.72
N ALA A 333 11.59 -21.31 -5.87
CA ALA A 333 10.40 -22.10 -6.15
C ALA A 333 10.26 -23.30 -5.20
N GLU A 334 11.36 -24.01 -4.97
CA GLU A 334 11.43 -25.16 -4.06
C GLU A 334 11.16 -24.74 -2.61
N THR A 335 11.85 -23.72 -2.11
CA THR A 335 11.67 -23.27 -0.72
C THR A 335 10.26 -22.72 -0.48
N VAL A 336 9.72 -21.92 -1.40
CA VAL A 336 8.37 -21.34 -1.25
C VAL A 336 7.26 -22.38 -1.49
N GLY A 337 7.55 -23.42 -2.28
CA GLY A 337 6.57 -24.44 -2.68
C GLY A 337 5.57 -23.93 -3.72
N ILE A 338 6.00 -23.02 -4.61
CA ILE A 338 5.18 -22.48 -5.70
C ILE A 338 5.93 -22.64 -7.04
N GLU A 339 5.40 -23.47 -7.92
CA GLU A 339 6.00 -23.82 -9.22
C GLU A 339 5.56 -22.91 -10.38
N ASN A 340 4.42 -22.24 -10.25
CA ASN A 340 3.92 -21.30 -11.23
C ASN A 340 4.62 -19.95 -11.03
N LEU A 341 5.60 -19.65 -11.89
CA LEU A 341 6.45 -18.47 -11.76
C LEU A 341 6.19 -17.45 -12.88
N LEU A 342 6.30 -16.18 -12.52
CA LEU A 342 6.44 -15.07 -13.46
C LEU A 342 7.81 -14.42 -13.23
N LEU A 343 8.60 -14.27 -14.27
CA LEU A 343 9.94 -13.68 -14.18
C LEU A 343 9.91 -12.32 -14.87
N SER A 344 10.39 -11.27 -14.19
CA SER A 344 10.45 -9.91 -14.77
C SER A 344 11.88 -9.41 -14.87
N PHE A 345 12.25 -9.06 -16.10
CA PHE A 345 13.56 -8.55 -16.53
C PHE A 345 13.46 -7.08 -16.98
N GLY A 346 12.58 -6.30 -16.34
CA GLY A 346 12.49 -4.88 -16.62
C GLY A 346 11.23 -4.22 -16.08
N ALA A 347 11.20 -2.89 -16.15
CA ALA A 347 10.10 -2.07 -15.63
C ALA A 347 8.88 -1.98 -16.56
N ALA A 348 9.03 -2.37 -17.83
CA ALA A 348 7.97 -2.31 -18.84
C ALA A 348 7.02 -3.53 -18.74
N ARG A 349 5.77 -3.35 -19.18
CA ARG A 349 4.72 -4.37 -19.09
C ARG A 349 5.06 -5.67 -19.83
N ASP A 350 5.80 -5.57 -20.93
CA ASP A 350 6.21 -6.67 -21.81
C ASP A 350 7.51 -7.36 -21.37
N ALA A 351 8.17 -6.87 -20.31
CA ALA A 351 9.41 -7.44 -19.79
C ALA A 351 9.18 -8.62 -18.83
N SER A 352 8.03 -9.30 -18.90
CA SER A 352 7.67 -10.42 -18.02
C SER A 352 7.40 -11.70 -18.80
N GLU A 353 7.97 -12.81 -18.35
CA GLU A 353 7.83 -14.13 -18.97
C GLU A 353 7.24 -15.12 -17.97
N ALA A 354 6.32 -15.98 -18.44
CA ALA A 354 5.71 -17.02 -17.62
C ALA A 354 6.50 -18.33 -17.72
N VAL A 355 6.80 -18.93 -16.57
CA VAL A 355 7.54 -20.19 -16.49
C VAL A 355 6.75 -21.17 -15.63
N ASN A 356 6.34 -22.29 -16.24
CA ASN A 356 5.77 -23.43 -15.53
C ASN A 356 6.84 -24.51 -15.41
N ARG A 357 7.34 -24.77 -14.20
CA ARG A 357 8.19 -25.93 -13.94
C ARG A 357 7.30 -27.06 -13.46
N ALA A 358 6.97 -28.02 -14.33
CA ALA A 358 6.45 -29.29 -13.85
C ALA A 358 7.59 -30.04 -13.16
N LEU A 359 7.42 -30.43 -11.89
CA LEU A 359 8.35 -31.35 -11.23
C LEU A 359 8.52 -32.61 -12.09
N THR A 360 9.69 -32.81 -12.67
CA THR A 360 10.14 -34.16 -13.02
C THR A 360 10.33 -34.90 -11.70
N ALA A 361 9.46 -35.88 -11.50
CA ALA A 361 9.30 -36.72 -10.31
C ALA A 361 10.58 -37.39 -9.80
#